data_AF-A0A0Q4XCQ0-F1
#
_entry.id   AF-A0A0Q4XCQ0-F1
#
_cell.length_a   1.000
_cell.length_b   1.000
_cell.length_c   1.000
_cell.angle_alpha   90.00
_cell.angle_beta   90.00
_cell.angle_gamma   90.00
#
_symmetry.space_group_name_H-M   'P 1'
#
loop_
_entity.id
_entity.type
_entity.pdbx_description
1 polymer ?
#
loop_
_entity_poly.entity_id
_entity_poly.type
_entity_poly.pdbx_seq_one_letter_code
_entity_poly.pdbx_strand_id
1 'polypeptide(L)'
;MPSLGQGRTPSSPPQRGPDQSFTLGADGWVLERFGRDLAVLRTDVTPASGAAGLLVLSCEGHERRWRLSLPRPMPEVLPENATSGDILLRPSRSPGRLNLALIGRAQITGRRVLTLAETRSSGDGFVPAFVRLLKAGPERFDLLMRTAGPALRHRLFGTAVPAVVFAPVVRRTDLIAFDDFLATCLATSE
;
A
#
# COMPACT_ATOMS: atom_id res chain seq x y z
N MET A 1 -52.01 32.60 -6.17
CA MET A 1 -51.49 32.08 -4.90
C MET A 1 -50.28 31.20 -5.21
N PRO A 2 -49.09 31.45 -4.62
CA PRO A 2 -47.91 30.64 -4.87
C PRO A 2 -47.93 29.43 -3.94
N SER A 3 -47.89 28.20 -4.49
CA SER A 3 -47.62 27.02 -3.67
C SER A 3 -46.17 26.59 -3.88
N LEU A 4 -45.38 26.91 -2.87
CA LEU A 4 -44.08 26.34 -2.57
C LEU A 4 -44.18 24.82 -2.41
N GLY A 5 -43.16 24.09 -2.84
CA GLY A 5 -43.06 22.67 -2.56
C GLY A 5 -41.96 21.92 -3.31
N GLN A 6 -40.75 22.48 -3.42
CA GLN A 6 -39.59 21.67 -3.83
C GLN A 6 -39.16 20.79 -2.65
N GLY A 7 -39.64 19.54 -2.64
CA GLY A 7 -39.10 18.49 -1.79
C GLY A 7 -37.67 18.19 -2.18
N ARG A 8 -36.69 18.71 -1.42
CA ARG A 8 -35.31 18.23 -1.45
C ARG A 8 -35.30 16.82 -0.87
N THR A 9 -35.15 15.81 -1.72
CA THR A 9 -34.79 14.46 -1.27
C THR A 9 -33.44 14.51 -0.56
N PRO A 10 -33.30 13.91 0.63
CA PRO A 10 -32.01 13.79 1.28
C PRO A 10 -31.11 12.92 0.40
N SER A 11 -30.00 13.50 -0.09
CA SER A 11 -28.94 12.78 -0.76
C SER A 11 -28.34 11.79 0.25
N SER A 12 -28.61 10.51 0.08
CA SER A 12 -27.98 9.44 0.86
C SER A 12 -26.46 9.65 0.86
N PRO A 13 -25.79 9.54 2.02
CA PRO A 13 -24.33 9.61 2.06
C PRO A 13 -23.74 8.55 1.12
N PRO A 14 -22.61 8.82 0.46
CA PRO A 14 -21.96 7.85 -0.39
C PRO A 14 -21.69 6.58 0.42
N GLN A 15 -22.32 5.47 0.03
CA GLN A 15 -22.08 4.18 0.65
C GLN A 15 -20.60 3.84 0.44
N ARG A 16 -19.84 3.75 1.54
CA ARG A 16 -18.52 3.12 1.49
C ARG A 16 -18.75 1.68 1.06
N GLY A 17 -18.09 1.28 -0.03
CA GLY A 17 -17.99 -0.15 -0.36
C GLY A 17 -17.42 -0.93 0.82
N PRO A 18 -17.65 -2.24 0.91
CA PRO A 18 -17.16 -3.05 2.02
C PRO A 18 -15.63 -2.94 2.12
N ASP A 19 -15.14 -2.47 3.27
CA ASP A 19 -13.71 -2.47 3.58
C ASP A 19 -13.18 -3.91 3.46
N GLN A 20 -12.19 -4.13 2.60
CA GLN A 20 -11.58 -5.45 2.45
C GLN A 20 -10.32 -5.55 3.30
N SER A 21 -10.23 -6.64 4.06
CA SER A 21 -9.13 -6.90 4.98
C SER A 21 -8.25 -8.06 4.50
N PHE A 22 -6.94 -7.84 4.57
CA PHE A 22 -5.90 -8.80 4.22
C PHE A 22 -4.94 -8.95 5.40
N THR A 23 -4.27 -10.10 5.50
CA THR A 23 -3.22 -10.36 6.47
C THR A 23 -1.88 -10.38 5.75
N LEU A 24 -0.87 -9.71 6.31
CA LEU A 24 0.52 -9.74 5.81
C LEU A 24 1.37 -10.53 6.81
N GLY A 25 2.31 -11.36 6.37
CA GLY A 25 3.22 -11.99 7.34
C GLY A 25 2.64 -13.17 8.11
N ALA A 26 1.49 -13.72 7.71
CA ALA A 26 0.85 -14.84 8.41
C ALA A 26 1.84 -16.00 8.63
N ASP A 27 2.60 -16.33 7.58
CA ASP A 27 3.64 -17.36 7.59
C ASP A 27 5.06 -16.83 7.89
N GLY A 28 5.17 -15.55 8.25
CA GLY A 28 6.42 -14.85 8.54
C GLY A 28 6.98 -14.09 7.33
N TRP A 29 8.18 -13.55 7.50
CA TRP A 29 8.89 -12.80 6.46
C TRP A 29 10.15 -13.55 6.03
N VAL A 30 10.38 -13.60 4.73
CA VAL A 30 11.54 -14.27 4.13
C VAL A 30 12.48 -13.21 3.56
N LEU A 31 13.73 -13.21 4.01
CA LEU A 31 14.81 -12.40 3.48
C LEU A 31 15.72 -13.26 2.60
N GLU A 32 15.97 -12.79 1.38
CA GLU A 32 16.89 -13.39 0.42
C GLU A 32 17.95 -12.34 0.04
N ARG A 33 19.22 -12.73 0.05
CA ARG A 33 20.34 -11.85 -0.30
C ARG A 33 21.12 -12.44 -1.45
N PHE A 34 21.52 -11.56 -2.36
CA PHE A 34 22.32 -11.91 -3.53
C PHE A 34 23.53 -10.99 -3.57
N GLY A 35 24.63 -11.46 -3.01
CA GLY A 35 25.82 -10.63 -2.81
C GLY A 35 25.58 -9.51 -1.78
N ARG A 36 26.21 -8.35 -2.01
CA ARG A 36 26.16 -7.20 -1.08
C ARG A 36 25.13 -6.15 -1.48
N ASP A 37 24.74 -6.13 -2.76
CA ASP A 37 24.01 -5.00 -3.34
C ASP A 37 22.52 -5.28 -3.53
N LEU A 38 22.10 -6.54 -3.41
CA LEU A 38 20.71 -6.96 -3.58
C LEU A 38 20.18 -7.68 -2.33
N ALA A 39 19.12 -7.12 -1.76
CA ALA A 39 18.29 -7.76 -0.75
C ALA A 39 16.83 -7.75 -1.18
N VAL A 40 16.14 -8.88 -0.95
CA VAL A 40 14.72 -9.06 -1.23
C VAL A 40 14.04 -9.56 0.04
N LEU A 41 13.02 -8.83 0.49
CA LEU A 41 12.21 -9.20 1.63
C LEU A 41 10.78 -9.44 1.15
N ARG A 42 10.22 -10.61 1.42
CA ARG A 42 8.88 -10.99 0.92
C ARG A 42 8.02 -11.67 1.96
N THR A 43 6.71 -11.55 1.77
CA THR A 43 5.70 -12.27 2.55
C THR A 43 4.40 -12.43 1.75
N ASP A 44 3.60 -13.41 2.13
CA ASP A 44 2.29 -13.65 1.55
C ASP A 44 1.25 -12.65 2.06
N VAL A 45 0.24 -12.43 1.21
CA VAL A 45 -0.87 -11.51 1.46
C VAL A 45 -2.17 -12.30 1.39
N THR A 46 -2.77 -12.62 2.53
CA THR A 46 -3.95 -13.51 2.58
C THR A 46 -5.23 -12.72 2.88
N PRO A 47 -6.23 -12.71 1.98
CA PRO A 47 -7.54 -12.15 2.28
C PRO A 47 -8.26 -13.06 3.27
N ALA A 48 -9.22 -12.50 4.01
CA ALA A 48 -10.09 -13.31 4.86
C ALA A 48 -10.92 -14.36 4.08
N SER A 49 -11.11 -14.18 2.76
CA SER A 49 -12.11 -14.88 1.96
C SER A 49 -11.57 -15.65 0.73
N GLY A 50 -10.25 -15.83 0.56
CA GLY A 50 -9.75 -16.35 -0.73
C GLY A 50 -8.25 -16.62 -0.85
N ALA A 51 -7.76 -16.63 -2.11
CA ALA A 51 -6.41 -17.03 -2.49
C ALA A 51 -5.31 -16.07 -1.96
N ALA A 52 -4.07 -16.54 -1.85
CA ALA A 52 -2.94 -15.72 -1.40
C ALA A 52 -2.39 -14.81 -2.52
N GLY A 53 -1.99 -13.60 -2.13
CA GLY A 53 -1.18 -12.66 -2.91
C GLY A 53 0.25 -12.57 -2.35
N LEU A 54 1.03 -11.59 -2.80
CA LEU A 54 2.44 -11.45 -2.44
C LEU A 54 2.85 -9.99 -2.27
N LEU A 55 3.57 -9.68 -1.19
CA LEU A 55 4.26 -8.42 -0.96
C LEU A 55 5.77 -8.67 -1.05
N VAL A 56 6.44 -7.88 -1.89
CA VAL A 56 7.89 -7.95 -2.11
C VAL A 56 8.48 -6.55 -1.96
N LEU A 57 9.50 -6.44 -1.11
CA LEU A 57 10.38 -5.29 -1.01
C LEU A 57 11.74 -5.67 -1.57
N SER A 58 12.36 -4.82 -2.36
CA SER A 58 13.72 -5.05 -2.84
C SER A 58 14.55 -3.79 -2.77
N CYS A 59 15.85 -3.96 -2.56
CA CYS A 59 16.86 -2.93 -2.66
C CYS A 59 17.99 -3.46 -3.54
N GLU A 60 18.28 -2.78 -4.63
CA GLU A 60 19.31 -3.13 -5.61
C GLU A 60 20.15 -1.89 -5.92
N GLY A 61 21.35 -1.82 -5.37
CA GLY A 61 22.15 -0.59 -5.44
C GLY A 61 21.36 0.61 -4.93
N HIS A 62 21.12 1.61 -5.77
CA HIS A 62 20.38 2.82 -5.41
C HIS A 62 18.87 2.75 -5.69
N GLU A 63 18.38 1.65 -6.26
CA GLU A 63 16.95 1.46 -6.54
C GLU A 63 16.30 0.68 -5.41
N ARG A 64 15.11 1.13 -4.99
CA ARG A 64 14.28 0.40 -4.02
C ARG A 64 12.89 0.23 -4.58
N ARG A 65 12.30 -0.93 -4.35
CA ARG A 65 11.00 -1.29 -4.91
C ARG A 65 10.08 -1.85 -3.84
N TRP A 66 8.83 -1.39 -3.87
CA TRP A 66 7.71 -1.96 -3.14
C TRP A 66 6.73 -2.52 -4.16
N ARG A 67 6.44 -3.82 -4.09
CA ARG A 67 5.52 -4.48 -5.02
C ARG A 67 4.48 -5.29 -4.24
N LEU A 68 3.22 -5.00 -4.50
CA LEU A 68 2.09 -5.71 -3.92
C LEU A 68 1.25 -6.35 -5.04
N SER A 69 1.11 -7.67 -4.99
CA SER A 69 0.28 -8.45 -5.91
C SER A 69 -0.93 -8.97 -5.15
N LEU A 70 -2.11 -8.43 -5.44
CA LEU A 70 -3.34 -8.78 -4.74
C LEU A 70 -4.03 -10.03 -5.37
N PRO A 71 -4.61 -10.91 -4.55
CA PRO A 71 -5.22 -12.15 -5.01
C PRO A 71 -6.60 -11.97 -5.68
N ARG A 72 -7.11 -13.04 -6.30
CA ARG A 72 -8.48 -13.10 -6.86
C ARG A 72 -9.49 -13.71 -5.86
N PRO A 73 -10.77 -13.30 -5.91
CA PRO A 73 -11.29 -12.17 -6.67
C PRO A 73 -10.91 -10.85 -5.99
N MET A 74 -10.22 -9.97 -6.72
CA MET A 74 -10.00 -8.61 -6.26
C MET A 74 -11.32 -7.88 -6.49
N PRO A 75 -11.86 -7.15 -5.50
CA PRO A 75 -12.98 -6.26 -5.75
C PRO A 75 -12.60 -5.29 -6.86
N GLU A 76 -13.57 -4.83 -7.62
CA GLU A 76 -13.41 -3.97 -8.79
C GLU A 76 -12.97 -2.55 -8.38
N VAL A 77 -11.78 -2.47 -7.81
CA VAL A 77 -11.26 -1.37 -7.02
C VAL A 77 -10.30 -0.54 -7.87
N LEU A 78 -9.67 -1.14 -8.88
CA LEU A 78 -8.85 -0.41 -9.84
C LEU A 78 -9.59 -0.22 -11.17
N PRO A 79 -9.68 1.02 -11.69
CA PRO A 79 -10.20 1.28 -13.02
C PRO A 79 -9.43 0.45 -14.06
N GLU A 80 -10.15 -0.09 -15.05
CA GLU A 80 -9.58 -1.01 -16.05
C GLU A 80 -8.36 -0.44 -16.79
N ASN A 81 -8.36 0.88 -16.97
CA ASN A 81 -7.37 1.61 -17.76
C ASN A 81 -6.36 2.38 -16.88
N ALA A 82 -6.39 2.20 -15.56
CA ALA A 82 -5.44 2.86 -14.68
C ALA A 82 -4.07 2.19 -14.81
N THR A 83 -3.07 2.94 -15.27
CA THR A 83 -1.67 2.50 -15.36
C THR A 83 -0.82 3.02 -14.21
N SER A 84 -1.29 4.05 -13.50
CA SER A 84 -0.61 4.59 -12.31
C SER A 84 -1.58 5.30 -11.36
N GLY A 85 -1.14 5.50 -10.11
CA GLY A 85 -1.84 6.30 -9.13
C GLY A 85 -0.99 6.64 -7.93
N ASP A 86 -1.46 7.61 -7.15
CA ASP A 86 -0.89 7.94 -5.86
C ASP A 86 -1.44 6.95 -4.83
N ILE A 87 -0.57 6.40 -4.00
CA ILE A 87 -0.92 5.55 -2.86
C ILE A 87 -0.62 6.29 -1.56
N LEU A 88 -1.49 6.09 -0.58
CA LEU A 88 -1.32 6.54 0.79
C LEU A 88 -1.44 5.31 1.69
N LEU A 89 -0.35 4.96 2.37
CA LEU A 89 -0.33 3.89 3.36
C LEU A 89 -0.19 4.50 4.76
N ARG A 90 -1.05 4.13 5.69
CA ARG A 90 -0.99 4.63 7.07
C ARG A 90 -1.46 3.57 8.07
N PRO A 91 -1.02 3.60 9.33
CA PRO A 91 -1.64 2.79 10.38
C PRO A 91 -3.14 3.09 10.52
N SER A 92 -3.98 2.06 10.59
CA SER A 92 -5.41 2.20 10.83
C SER A 92 -5.65 2.45 12.32
N ARG A 93 -6.27 3.58 12.67
CA ARG A 93 -6.62 3.98 14.05
C ARG A 93 -5.47 3.80 15.06
N SER A 94 -4.49 4.69 15.01
CA SER A 94 -3.53 4.82 16.10
C SER A 94 -3.93 6.01 17.00
N PRO A 95 -4.69 5.81 18.10
CA PRO A 95 -4.92 6.89 19.04
C PRO A 95 -3.59 7.27 19.70
N GLY A 96 -3.01 8.40 19.30
CA GLY A 96 -1.87 9.03 19.97
C GLY A 96 -0.48 8.48 19.64
N ARG A 97 -0.32 7.55 18.71
CA ARG A 97 1.00 7.01 18.32
C ARG A 97 1.21 7.11 16.82
N LEU A 98 1.89 8.18 16.42
CA LEU A 98 2.47 8.44 15.09
C LEU A 98 1.45 8.64 13.95
N ASN A 99 1.25 9.91 13.56
CA ASN A 99 0.64 10.28 12.27
C ASN A 99 1.63 10.05 11.12
N LEU A 100 2.19 8.85 11.03
CA LEU A 100 3.09 8.47 9.93
C LEU A 100 2.24 7.92 8.80
N ALA A 101 2.14 8.69 7.72
CA ALA A 101 1.55 8.25 6.48
C ALA A 101 2.62 8.27 5.38
N LEU A 102 2.73 7.18 4.64
CA LEU A 102 3.62 7.06 3.50
C LEU A 102 2.84 7.38 2.25
N ILE A 103 3.38 8.30 1.45
CA ILE A 103 2.80 8.68 0.18
C ILE A 103 3.78 8.26 -0.91
N GLY A 104 3.26 7.64 -1.96
CA GLY A 104 4.08 7.17 -3.05
C GLY A 104 3.31 7.12 -4.35
N ARG A 105 4.02 7.06 -5.47
CA ARG A 105 3.41 6.85 -6.79
C ARG A 105 3.63 5.40 -7.21
N ALA A 106 2.54 4.68 -7.46
CA ALA A 106 2.58 3.30 -7.90
C ALA A 106 2.18 3.17 -9.37
N GLN A 107 2.92 2.35 -10.11
CA GLN A 107 2.52 1.76 -11.38
C GLN A 107 1.53 0.62 -11.13
N ILE A 108 0.58 0.45 -12.03
CA ILE A 108 -0.45 -0.58 -11.97
C ILE A 108 -0.27 -1.52 -13.16
N THR A 109 -0.09 -2.81 -12.89
CA THR A 109 0.02 -3.85 -13.93
C THR A 109 -1.04 -4.92 -13.73
N GLY A 110 -1.73 -5.29 -14.81
CA GLY A 110 -2.69 -6.41 -14.81
C GLY A 110 -3.84 -6.27 -13.80
N ARG A 111 -4.23 -5.03 -13.47
CA ARG A 111 -5.29 -4.65 -12.50
C ARG A 111 -5.05 -5.11 -11.05
N ARG A 112 -3.88 -5.66 -10.70
CA ARG A 112 -3.67 -6.28 -9.36
C ARG A 112 -2.27 -6.11 -8.77
N VAL A 113 -1.31 -5.70 -9.61
CA VAL A 113 0.06 -5.50 -9.18
C VAL A 113 0.30 -4.01 -9.06
N LEU A 114 0.53 -3.56 -7.84
CA LEU A 114 0.98 -2.22 -7.53
C LEU A 114 2.49 -2.26 -7.38
N THR A 115 3.20 -1.40 -8.10
CA THR A 115 4.67 -1.31 -8.03
C THR A 115 5.07 0.13 -7.82
N LEU A 116 5.72 0.42 -6.70
CA LEU A 116 6.41 1.67 -6.45
C LEU A 116 7.90 1.40 -6.58
N ALA A 117 8.57 2.20 -7.41
CA ALA A 117 10.02 2.20 -7.53
C ALA A 117 10.50 3.60 -7.13
N GLU A 118 11.51 3.65 -6.29
CA GLU A 118 12.17 4.88 -5.89
C GLU A 118 13.65 4.83 -6.26
N THR A 119 14.11 5.91 -6.87
CA THR A 119 15.53 6.22 -7.02
C THR A 119 15.89 7.30 -6.02
N ARG A 120 17.17 7.38 -5.70
CA ARG A 120 17.75 8.02 -4.51
C ARG A 120 17.68 9.57 -4.45
N SER A 121 16.57 10.20 -4.84
CA SER A 121 16.50 11.65 -5.01
C SER A 121 15.89 12.45 -3.85
N SER A 122 15.22 11.85 -2.85
CA SER A 122 14.72 12.60 -1.69
C SER A 122 14.31 11.74 -0.49
N GLY A 123 14.86 12.06 0.70
CA GLY A 123 14.34 11.66 2.01
C GLY A 123 14.50 10.20 2.44
N ASP A 124 13.95 9.88 3.62
CA ASP A 124 13.65 8.52 4.05
C ASP A 124 12.65 7.92 3.04
N GLY A 125 13.18 7.18 2.06
CA GLY A 125 12.38 6.57 0.99
C GLY A 125 11.21 5.73 1.53
N PHE A 126 10.20 5.55 0.69
CA PHE A 126 8.99 4.79 0.97
C PHE A 126 9.33 3.38 1.48
N VAL A 127 10.31 2.69 0.89
CA VAL A 127 10.64 1.30 1.28
C VAL A 127 11.24 1.24 2.68
N PRO A 128 12.33 1.98 3.02
CA PRO A 128 12.83 2.03 4.38
C PRO A 128 11.79 2.50 5.40
N ALA A 129 11.00 3.52 5.07
CA ALA A 129 9.96 4.03 5.95
C ALA A 129 8.86 2.99 6.21
N PHE A 130 8.48 2.21 5.20
CA PHE A 130 7.51 1.13 5.33
C PHE A 130 8.02 0.00 6.24
N VAL A 131 9.29 -0.39 6.11
CA VAL A 131 9.88 -1.41 7.00
C VAL A 131 9.94 -0.90 8.45
N ARG A 132 10.27 0.37 8.68
CA ARG A 132 10.22 0.95 10.02
C ARG A 132 8.80 0.99 10.60
N LEU A 133 7.79 1.24 9.76
CA LEU A 133 6.39 1.12 10.17
C LEU A 133 6.03 -0.32 10.55
N LEU A 134 6.46 -1.33 9.79
CA LEU A 134 6.26 -2.74 10.15
C LEU A 134 6.91 -3.07 11.50
N LYS A 135 8.14 -2.59 11.74
CA LYS A 135 8.84 -2.76 13.03
C LYS A 135 8.12 -2.10 14.21
N ALA A 136 7.42 -0.97 13.96
CA ALA A 136 6.63 -0.30 14.99
C ALA A 136 5.40 -1.11 15.43
N GLY A 137 5.05 -2.18 14.71
CA GLY A 137 4.00 -3.13 15.07
C GLY A 137 2.58 -2.56 15.06
N PRO A 138 2.15 -1.78 14.06
CA PRO A 138 0.76 -1.36 13.97
C PRO A 138 -0.13 -2.58 13.78
N GLU A 139 -1.27 -2.61 14.46
CA GLU A 139 -2.23 -3.72 14.32
C GLU A 139 -2.80 -3.80 12.90
N ARG A 140 -2.93 -2.64 12.23
CA ARG A 140 -3.51 -2.53 10.89
C ARG A 140 -2.93 -1.37 10.07
N PHE A 141 -2.98 -1.48 8.76
CA PHE A 141 -2.74 -0.40 7.80
C PHE A 141 -3.96 -0.14 6.93
N ASP A 142 -4.25 1.12 6.63
CA ASP A 142 -5.09 1.50 5.50
C ASP A 142 -4.18 1.79 4.29
N LEU A 143 -4.48 1.16 3.15
CA LEU A 143 -3.98 1.54 1.82
C LEU A 143 -5.10 2.22 1.05
N LEU A 144 -4.89 3.49 0.76
CA LEU A 144 -5.77 4.32 -0.04
C LEU A 144 -5.10 4.59 -1.38
N MET A 145 -5.86 4.54 -2.46
CA MET A 145 -5.34 4.81 -3.80
C MET A 145 -6.15 5.88 -4.53
N ARG A 146 -5.44 6.75 -5.23
CA ARG A 146 -6.00 7.74 -6.13
C ARG A 146 -5.38 7.54 -7.51
N THR A 147 -6.13 6.98 -8.44
CA THR A 147 -5.65 6.72 -9.79
C THR A 147 -5.68 7.99 -10.64
N ALA A 148 -4.63 8.20 -11.45
CA ALA A 148 -4.63 9.24 -12.48
C ALA A 148 -5.37 8.70 -13.72
N GLY A 149 -6.56 9.22 -14.00
CA GLY A 149 -7.34 8.80 -15.17
C GLY A 149 -7.03 9.64 -16.42
N PRO A 150 -7.05 9.08 -17.64
CA PRO A 150 -6.91 9.84 -18.89
C PRO A 150 -8.13 10.73 -19.24
N ALA A 151 -9.21 10.69 -18.45
CA ALA A 151 -10.53 11.20 -18.84
C ALA A 151 -11.08 12.37 -18.00
N LEU A 152 -10.26 13.19 -17.35
CA LEU A 152 -10.77 14.37 -16.63
C LEU A 152 -9.83 15.58 -16.75
N ARG A 153 -9.78 16.18 -17.93
CA ARG A 153 -9.22 17.53 -18.13
C ARG A 153 -10.01 18.64 -17.40
N HIS A 154 -11.14 18.33 -16.75
CA HIS A 154 -12.00 19.35 -16.12
C HIS A 154 -12.62 18.99 -14.75
N ARG A 155 -12.17 17.95 -14.03
CA ARG A 155 -12.59 17.76 -12.62
C ARG A 155 -11.44 17.38 -11.71
N LEU A 156 -11.30 18.15 -10.63
CA LEU A 156 -10.34 18.05 -9.53
C LEU A 156 -10.45 16.75 -8.70
N PHE A 157 -11.13 15.71 -9.18
CA PHE A 157 -11.44 14.51 -8.42
C PHE A 157 -11.08 13.26 -9.24
N GLY A 158 -9.89 12.71 -8.99
CA GLY A 158 -9.60 11.33 -9.37
C GLY A 158 -10.53 10.37 -8.62
N THR A 159 -10.81 9.20 -9.19
CA THR A 159 -11.59 8.17 -8.50
C THR A 159 -10.84 7.75 -7.24
N ALA A 160 -11.38 8.10 -6.07
CA ALA A 160 -10.91 7.58 -4.81
C ALA A 160 -11.31 6.11 -4.73
N VAL A 161 -10.31 5.26 -4.71
CA VAL A 161 -10.47 3.82 -4.61
C VAL A 161 -10.73 3.46 -3.14
N PRO A 162 -11.67 2.55 -2.81
CA PRO A 162 -11.94 2.18 -1.41
C PRO A 162 -10.66 1.66 -0.73
N ALA A 163 -10.58 1.91 0.58
CA ALA A 163 -9.42 1.54 1.38
C ALA A 163 -9.27 0.02 1.43
N VAL A 164 -8.04 -0.46 1.23
CA VAL A 164 -7.65 -1.84 1.54
C VAL A 164 -7.01 -1.84 2.92
N VAL A 165 -7.49 -2.69 3.81
CA VAL A 165 -6.97 -2.80 5.17
C VAL A 165 -6.04 -4.01 5.26
N PHE A 166 -4.85 -3.83 5.83
CA PHE A 166 -3.91 -4.92 6.11
C PHE A 166 -3.75 -5.12 7.61
N ALA A 167 -3.68 -6.35 8.09
CA ALA A 167 -3.28 -6.69 9.45
C ALA A 167 -1.92 -7.41 9.38
N PRO A 168 -0.79 -6.75 9.72
CA PRO A 168 0.51 -7.40 9.69
C PRO A 168 0.69 -8.33 10.89
N VAL A 169 1.26 -9.49 10.64
CA VAL A 169 1.82 -10.39 11.65
C VAL A 169 3.34 -10.27 11.55
N VAL A 170 3.95 -9.74 12.61
CA VAL A 170 5.41 -9.59 12.72
C VAL A 170 5.89 -10.44 13.88
N ARG A 171 6.63 -11.49 13.57
CA ARG A 171 7.25 -12.37 14.56
C ARG A 171 8.56 -11.75 15.03
N ARG A 172 9.02 -12.14 16.21
CA ARG A 172 10.29 -11.64 16.77
C ARG A 172 11.48 -11.90 15.84
N THR A 173 11.48 -13.03 15.13
CA THR A 173 12.50 -13.40 14.14
C THR A 173 12.50 -12.47 12.92
N ASP A 174 11.35 -11.90 12.57
CA ASP A 174 11.22 -11.03 11.39
C ASP A 174 11.92 -9.68 11.62
N LEU A 175 12.07 -9.24 12.88
CA LEU A 175 12.77 -7.99 13.21
C LEU A 175 14.23 -8.02 12.76
N ILE A 176 14.89 -9.18 12.87
CA ILE A 176 16.28 -9.36 12.41
C ILE A 176 16.34 -9.26 10.88
N ALA A 177 15.40 -9.90 10.18
CA ALA A 177 15.30 -9.79 8.73
C ALA A 177 15.04 -8.35 8.26
N PHE A 178 14.22 -7.60 9.00
CA PHE A 178 13.95 -6.19 8.73
C PHE A 178 15.18 -5.31 8.92
N ASP A 179 15.95 -5.56 9.99
CA ASP A 179 17.20 -4.84 10.26
C ASP A 179 18.26 -5.12 9.20
N ASP A 180 18.45 -6.37 8.79
CA ASP A 180 19.42 -6.73 7.75
C ASP A 180 19.00 -6.19 6.36
N PHE A 181 17.70 -6.22 6.06
CA PHE A 181 17.17 -5.60 4.85
C PHE A 181 17.43 -4.08 4.84
N LEU A 182 17.12 -3.38 5.93
CA LEU A 182 17.36 -1.94 6.07
C LEU A 182 18.85 -1.60 5.95
N ALA A 183 19.72 -2.38 6.60
CA ALA A 183 21.16 -2.20 6.51
C ALA A 183 21.63 -2.30 5.05
N THR A 184 21.12 -3.26 4.27
CA THR A 184 21.46 -3.38 2.84
C THR A 184 20.95 -2.20 2.03
N CYS A 185 19.69 -1.78 2.22
CA CYS A 185 19.11 -0.62 1.52
C CYS A 185 19.81 0.71 1.80
N LEU A 186 20.49 0.80 2.96
CA LEU A 186 21.23 1.98 3.40
C LEU A 186 22.72 1.88 3.09
N ALA A 187 23.34 0.70 3.08
CA ALA A 187 24.77 0.54 2.80
C ALA A 187 25.13 0.89 1.35
N THR A 188 24.23 0.66 0.41
CA THR A 188 24.36 1.13 -0.99
C THR A 188 24.24 2.65 -1.12
N SER A 189 24.32 3.39 -0.02
CA SER A 189 24.26 4.85 0.03
C SER A 189 25.63 5.52 0.12
N GLU A 190 26.69 4.80 0.47
CA GLU A 190 28.05 5.33 0.54
C GLU A 190 28.80 5.11 -0.77
#